data_AF-A0A4P7ZZS3-F1
#
_entry.id   AF-A0A4P7ZZS3-F1
#
_cell.length_a   1.000
_cell.length_b   1.000
_cell.length_c   1.000
_cell.angle_alpha   90.00
_cell.angle_beta   90.00
_cell.angle_gamma   90.00
#
_symmetry.space_group_name_H-M   'P 1'
#
loop_
_entity.id
_entity.type
_entity.pdbx_description
1 polymer ?
#
loop_
_entity_poly.entity_id
_entity_poly.type
_entity_poly.pdbx_seq_one_letter_code
_entity_poly.pdbx_strand_id
1 'polypeptide(L)'
;MTMPPQWALVLRNGVILMLAIAAANFIGLPEGLFLALAILTVLEPDLGGGVIAGRERIVGTLLGLLAVVITAGIAPVLPLPARVFSGLLLVRLFGFTAGLNNGFIVGGHVVAGSLLHHLDSWWDYAFWRTLMTILGVLIGVLVSQRVYSQRSASNWRERCRSWTEALADALLNMNNIHGNDRVYLTLREQRNALRRGLPQLVAEQSVTRSKHDDVRWAQEVLQHCSTVMSSCRDISGLLRSQLNLTPALTQTTQALQHLGSDRLRATGREASLQQNEWPRVRRQLNQAIETDLLQPCGPEPPSEDAEKQTKLFLASRLLLLADALERLAESPARKQQDPLI
;
A
#
# COMPACT_ATOMS: atom_id res chain seq x y z
N MET A 1 7.63 -11.90 14.43
CA MET A 1 9.05 -11.48 14.41
C MET A 1 9.13 -10.07 14.95
N THR A 2 9.93 -9.84 15.99
CA THR A 2 10.06 -8.54 16.66
C THR A 2 10.70 -7.53 15.71
N MET A 3 10.14 -6.31 15.62
CA MET A 3 10.80 -5.22 14.89
C MET A 3 12.24 -5.09 15.42
N PRO A 4 13.27 -4.99 14.55
CA PRO A 4 14.59 -4.63 15.02
C PRO A 4 14.45 -3.30 15.78
N PRO A 5 15.02 -3.20 16.99
CA PRO A 5 14.83 -2.02 17.81
C PRO A 5 15.38 -0.80 17.06
N GLN A 6 14.64 0.31 17.08
CA GLN A 6 14.90 1.49 16.24
C GLN A 6 16.37 1.97 16.30
N TRP A 7 17.04 1.80 17.44
CA TRP A 7 18.46 2.13 17.62
C TRP A 7 19.40 1.29 16.73
N ALA A 8 19.10 0.03 16.47
CA ALA A 8 19.93 -0.85 15.65
C ALA A 8 19.93 -0.38 14.19
N LEU A 9 18.78 0.12 13.72
CA LEU A 9 18.64 0.69 12.38
C LEU A 9 19.43 1.99 12.25
N VAL A 10 19.37 2.85 13.26
CA VAL A 10 20.14 4.11 13.32
C VAL A 10 21.64 3.83 13.31
N LEU A 11 22.13 2.93 14.17
CA LEU A 11 23.54 2.57 14.23
C LEU A 11 24.02 1.97 12.90
N ARG A 12 23.26 1.05 12.32
CA ARG A 12 23.55 0.47 11.00
C ARG A 12 23.71 1.56 9.95
N ASN A 13 22.72 2.45 9.85
CA ASN A 13 22.74 3.53 8.87
C ASN A 13 23.93 4.47 9.09
N GLY A 14 24.27 4.76 10.34
CA GLY A 14 25.45 5.55 10.70
C GLY A 14 26.77 4.88 10.28
N VAL A 15 26.93 3.58 10.53
CA VAL A 15 28.12 2.81 10.12
C VAL A 15 28.24 2.75 8.60
N ILE A 16 27.14 2.48 7.88
CA ILE A 16 27.16 2.45 6.41
C ILE A 16 27.51 3.82 5.84
N LEU A 17 26.96 4.90 6.41
CA LEU A 17 27.28 6.26 6.00
C LEU A 17 28.76 6.58 6.23
N MET A 18 29.30 6.24 7.41
CA MET A 18 30.72 6.43 7.72
C MET A 18 31.61 5.71 6.71
N LEU A 19 31.32 4.44 6.41
CA LEU A 19 32.07 3.65 5.42
C LEU A 19 31.95 4.22 4.01
N ALA A 20 30.75 4.69 3.61
CA ALA A 20 30.55 5.30 2.30
C ALA A 20 31.35 6.60 2.14
N ILE A 21 31.37 7.46 3.16
CA ILE A 21 32.18 8.69 3.16
C ILE A 21 33.67 8.34 3.12
N ALA A 22 34.12 7.41 3.95
CA ALA A 22 35.52 6.98 3.98
C ALA A 22 35.97 6.43 2.62
N ALA A 23 35.16 5.59 1.97
CA ALA A 23 35.43 5.05 0.65
C ALA A 23 35.44 6.13 -0.44
N ALA A 24 34.47 7.04 -0.43
CA ALA A 24 34.40 8.14 -1.39
C ALA A 24 35.62 9.07 -1.28
N ASN A 25 36.06 9.37 -0.05
CA ASN A 25 37.26 10.16 0.21
C ASN A 25 38.54 9.41 -0.22
N PHE A 26 38.63 8.11 0.06
CA PHE A 26 39.78 7.29 -0.32
C PHE A 26 39.97 7.20 -1.84
N ILE A 27 38.88 7.10 -2.59
CA ILE A 27 38.88 7.04 -4.06
C ILE A 27 39.08 8.45 -4.67
N GLY A 28 38.85 9.52 -3.91
CA GLY A 28 38.91 10.90 -4.39
C GLY A 28 37.72 11.26 -5.29
N LEU A 29 36.52 10.75 -4.98
CA LEU A 29 35.33 11.04 -5.79
C LEU A 29 34.93 12.52 -5.66
N PRO A 30 34.72 13.24 -6.78
CA PRO A 30 34.19 14.59 -6.74
C PRO A 30 32.79 14.58 -6.15
N GLU A 31 32.51 15.50 -5.23
CA GLU A 31 31.20 15.61 -4.58
C GLU A 31 30.73 14.30 -3.88
N GLY A 32 31.66 13.48 -3.40
CA GLY A 32 31.40 12.16 -2.80
C GLY A 32 30.46 12.16 -1.59
N LEU A 33 30.29 13.30 -0.91
CA LEU A 33 29.29 13.47 0.14
C LEU A 33 27.86 13.21 -0.38
N PHE A 34 27.52 13.63 -1.60
CA PHE A 34 26.17 13.41 -2.13
C PHE A 34 25.89 11.94 -2.43
N LEU A 35 26.92 11.17 -2.79
CA LEU A 35 26.83 9.72 -2.91
C LEU A 35 26.47 9.09 -1.57
N ALA A 36 27.19 9.47 -0.50
CA ALA A 36 26.95 8.95 0.83
C ALA A 36 25.55 9.33 1.36
N LEU A 37 25.13 10.58 1.16
CA LEU A 37 23.78 11.03 1.53
C LEU A 37 22.70 10.32 0.71
N ALA A 38 22.94 10.02 -0.57
CA ALA A 38 22.00 9.29 -1.43
C ALA A 38 21.85 7.83 -0.99
N ILE A 39 22.95 7.17 -0.61
CA ILE A 39 22.92 5.84 0.02
C ILE A 39 22.03 5.90 1.27
N LEU A 40 22.28 6.86 2.16
CA LEU A 40 21.55 6.99 3.42
C LEU A 40 20.03 7.13 3.22
N THR A 41 19.58 7.90 2.23
CA THR A 41 18.15 8.06 1.95
C THR A 41 17.45 6.79 1.46
N VAL A 42 18.20 5.82 0.95
CA VAL A 42 17.64 4.54 0.51
C VAL A 42 17.62 3.51 1.65
N LEU A 43 18.39 3.75 2.73
CA LEU A 43 18.46 2.88 3.91
C LEU A 43 17.26 3.08 4.85
N GLU A 44 16.05 3.11 4.29
CA GLU A 44 14.79 3.11 5.02
C GLU A 44 14.56 1.78 5.78
N PRO A 45 13.58 1.73 6.72
CA PRO A 45 13.20 0.51 7.41
C PRO A 45 12.73 -0.62 6.50
N ASP A 46 12.08 -0.29 5.38
CA ASP A 46 11.57 -1.23 4.39
C ASP A 46 12.08 -0.93 2.97
N LEU A 47 12.26 -1.99 2.17
CA LEU A 47 12.91 -1.90 0.85
C LEU A 47 12.09 -1.04 -0.11
N GLY A 48 10.78 -1.22 -0.12
CA GLY A 48 9.85 -0.46 -0.95
C GLY A 48 9.95 1.04 -0.66
N GLY A 49 9.96 1.43 0.62
CA GLY A 49 10.19 2.80 1.05
C GLY A 49 11.51 3.37 0.53
N GLY A 50 12.60 2.62 0.69
CA GLY A 50 13.93 3.03 0.22
C GLY A 50 14.00 3.21 -1.31
N VAL A 51 13.35 2.33 -2.08
CA VAL A 51 13.27 2.44 -3.54
C VAL A 51 12.47 3.66 -3.97
N ILE A 52 11.34 3.95 -3.31
CA ILE A 52 10.54 5.17 -3.59
C ILE A 52 11.37 6.42 -3.28
N ALA A 53 12.02 6.47 -2.11
CA ALA A 53 12.86 7.59 -1.71
C ALA A 53 14.03 7.80 -2.69
N GLY A 54 14.68 6.72 -3.11
CA GLY A 54 15.74 6.76 -4.12
C GLY A 54 15.25 7.29 -5.47
N ARG A 55 14.08 6.83 -5.94
CA ARG A 55 13.45 7.33 -7.18
C ARG A 55 13.14 8.82 -7.08
N GLU A 56 12.52 9.28 -5.98
CA GLU A 56 12.22 10.70 -5.78
C GLU A 56 13.51 11.54 -5.81
N ARG A 57 14.60 11.02 -5.23
CA ARG A 57 15.88 11.71 -5.20
C ARG A 57 16.54 11.80 -6.58
N ILE A 58 16.52 10.73 -7.37
CA ILE A 58 17.04 10.74 -8.75
C ILE A 58 16.23 11.72 -9.60
N VAL A 59 14.91 11.59 -9.63
CA VAL A 59 14.04 12.44 -10.46
C VAL A 59 14.17 13.89 -10.03
N GLY A 60 14.15 14.18 -8.72
CA GLY A 60 14.34 15.53 -8.20
C GLY A 60 15.68 16.15 -8.62
N THR A 61 16.76 15.38 -8.58
CA THR A 61 18.10 15.85 -8.98
C THR A 61 18.18 16.12 -10.49
N LEU A 62 17.59 15.26 -11.31
CA LEU A 62 17.50 15.46 -12.76
C LEU A 62 16.67 16.70 -13.13
N LEU A 63 15.56 16.94 -12.44
CA LEU A 63 14.76 18.16 -12.61
C LEU A 63 15.52 19.41 -12.17
N GLY A 64 16.31 19.31 -11.10
CA GLY A 64 17.24 20.35 -10.66
C GLY A 64 18.29 20.67 -11.72
N LEU A 65 18.95 19.65 -12.27
CA LEU A 65 19.92 19.80 -13.36
C LEU A 65 19.26 20.47 -14.58
N LEU A 66 18.09 20.01 -15.00
CA LEU A 66 17.34 20.61 -16.11
C LEU A 66 17.03 22.09 -15.86
N ALA A 67 16.56 22.44 -14.66
CA ALA A 67 16.30 23.83 -14.30
C ALA A 67 17.56 24.68 -14.35
N VAL A 68 18.70 24.18 -13.84
CA VAL A 68 19.99 24.89 -13.91
C VAL A 68 20.41 25.09 -15.37
N VAL A 69 20.31 24.08 -16.23
CA VAL A 69 20.66 24.20 -17.66
C VAL A 69 19.84 25.30 -18.34
N ILE A 70 18.54 25.38 -18.04
CA ILE A 70 17.67 26.44 -18.59
C ILE A 70 18.12 27.81 -18.08
N THR A 71 18.32 27.97 -16.77
CA THR A 71 18.57 29.29 -16.16
C THR A 71 20.00 29.80 -16.28
N ALA A 72 20.99 28.92 -16.22
CA ALA A 72 22.41 29.26 -16.30
C ALA A 72 22.96 29.14 -17.72
N GLY A 73 22.51 28.12 -18.48
CA GLY A 73 22.99 27.85 -19.82
C GLY A 73 22.24 28.63 -20.90
N ILE A 74 20.91 28.58 -20.89
CA ILE A 74 20.08 29.14 -21.99
C ILE A 74 19.68 30.59 -21.74
N ALA A 75 19.46 30.98 -20.47
CA ALA A 75 19.08 32.34 -20.09
C ALA A 75 20.17 33.12 -19.30
N PRO A 76 21.44 33.16 -19.77
CA PRO A 76 22.54 33.80 -19.04
C PRO A 76 22.43 35.32 -18.98
N VAL A 77 21.44 35.93 -19.63
CA VAL A 77 21.21 37.39 -19.61
C VAL A 77 20.48 37.83 -18.34
N LEU A 78 19.79 36.90 -17.65
CA LEU A 78 19.06 37.22 -16.43
C LEU A 78 20.01 37.59 -15.28
N PRO A 79 19.65 38.54 -14.38
CA PRO A 79 20.41 38.78 -13.16
C PRO A 79 20.30 37.57 -12.22
N LEU A 80 21.32 37.36 -11.38
CA LEU A 80 21.42 36.18 -10.52
C LEU A 80 20.15 35.90 -9.67
N PRO A 81 19.52 36.90 -9.00
CA PRO A 81 18.29 36.65 -8.25
C PRO A 81 17.15 36.10 -9.13
N ALA A 82 17.03 36.59 -10.36
CA ALA A 82 16.00 36.11 -11.30
C ALA A 82 16.30 34.67 -11.79
N ARG A 83 17.57 34.31 -11.99
CA ARG A 83 17.97 32.93 -12.31
C ARG A 83 17.63 31.97 -11.17
N VAL A 84 17.94 32.33 -9.93
CA VAL A 84 17.64 31.51 -8.76
C VAL A 84 16.13 31.35 -8.59
N PHE A 85 15.38 32.45 -8.67
CA PHE A 85 13.91 32.41 -8.59
C PHE A 85 13.30 31.51 -9.67
N SER A 86 13.68 31.73 -10.94
CA SER A 86 13.18 30.93 -12.06
C SER A 86 13.57 29.47 -11.93
N GLY A 87 14.80 29.16 -11.50
CA GLY A 87 15.26 27.78 -11.33
C GLY A 87 14.48 27.05 -10.24
N LEU A 88 14.26 27.68 -9.08
CA LEU A 88 13.46 27.12 -8.01
C LEU A 88 11.99 26.95 -8.41
N LEU A 89 11.44 27.92 -9.13
CA LEU A 89 10.08 27.85 -9.67
C LEU A 89 9.93 26.68 -10.66
N LEU A 90 10.88 26.51 -11.58
CA LEU A 90 10.89 25.40 -12.54
C LEU A 90 10.98 24.05 -11.83
N VAL A 91 11.87 23.88 -10.85
CA VAL A 91 11.94 22.64 -10.06
C VAL A 91 10.61 22.36 -9.35
N ARG A 92 9.95 23.39 -8.82
CA ARG A 92 8.65 23.21 -8.16
C ARG A 92 7.57 22.79 -9.14
N LEU A 93 7.51 23.42 -10.32
CA LEU A 93 6.55 23.09 -11.38
C LEU A 93 6.78 21.67 -11.91
N PHE A 94 8.02 21.34 -12.25
CA PHE A 94 8.38 20.00 -12.72
C PHE A 94 8.18 18.93 -11.65
N GLY A 95 8.49 19.24 -10.39
CA GLY A 95 8.28 18.33 -9.27
C GLY A 95 6.80 18.01 -9.07
N PHE A 96 5.93 19.03 -9.20
CA PHE A 96 4.48 18.84 -9.14
C PHE A 96 3.96 18.00 -10.31
N THR A 97 4.38 18.31 -11.55
CA THR A 97 3.94 17.54 -12.73
C THR A 97 4.45 16.10 -12.73
N ALA A 98 5.64 15.85 -12.16
CA ALA A 98 6.19 14.51 -11.99
C ALA A 98 5.62 13.75 -10.78
N GLY A 99 4.74 14.37 -9.98
CA GLY A 99 4.12 13.76 -8.81
C GLY A 99 5.10 13.45 -7.66
N LEU A 100 6.16 14.24 -7.50
CA LEU A 100 7.12 14.09 -6.41
C LEU A 100 6.53 14.60 -5.10
N ASN A 101 6.65 13.83 -4.00
CA ASN A 101 6.24 14.32 -2.69
C ASN A 101 7.32 15.24 -2.10
N ASN A 102 8.55 14.73 -1.95
CA ASN A 102 9.66 15.45 -1.32
C ASN A 102 10.88 15.61 -2.25
N GLY A 103 10.98 14.82 -3.32
CA GLY A 103 12.10 14.85 -4.27
C GLY A 103 12.42 16.23 -4.86
N PHE A 104 11.43 17.12 -5.02
CA PHE A 104 11.64 18.48 -5.54
C PHE A 104 12.59 19.32 -4.66
N ILE A 105 12.66 19.03 -3.35
CA ILE A 105 13.57 19.73 -2.42
C ILE A 105 15.03 19.49 -2.82
N VAL A 106 15.35 18.25 -3.22
CA VAL A 106 16.71 17.89 -3.66
C VAL A 106 17.07 18.62 -4.95
N GLY A 107 16.13 18.73 -5.89
CA GLY A 107 16.30 19.55 -7.10
C GLY A 107 16.56 21.03 -6.78
N GLY A 108 15.86 21.57 -5.77
CA GLY A 108 16.09 22.94 -5.30
C GLY A 108 17.51 23.14 -4.77
N HIS A 109 18.08 22.14 -4.08
CA HIS A 109 19.47 22.20 -3.64
C HIS A 109 20.47 22.11 -4.79
N VAL A 110 20.16 21.40 -5.88
CA VAL A 110 20.99 21.42 -7.10
C VAL A 110 21.01 22.83 -7.68
N VAL A 111 19.84 23.47 -7.80
CA VAL A 111 19.72 24.86 -8.29
C VAL A 111 20.49 25.83 -7.39
N ALA A 112 20.24 25.78 -6.08
CA ALA A 112 20.90 26.66 -5.13
C ALA A 112 22.42 26.47 -5.13
N GLY A 113 22.90 25.22 -5.06
CA GLY A 113 24.34 24.94 -5.07
C GLY A 113 25.02 25.38 -6.37
N SER A 114 24.39 25.13 -7.51
CA SER A 114 24.94 25.50 -8.82
C SER A 114 24.98 27.01 -9.05
N LEU A 115 23.91 27.73 -8.69
CA LEU A 115 23.79 29.16 -8.99
C LEU A 115 24.39 30.07 -7.92
N LEU A 116 24.33 29.68 -6.64
CA LEU A 116 24.79 30.54 -5.53
C LEU A 116 26.23 30.26 -5.11
N HIS A 117 26.69 29.00 -5.21
CA HIS A 117 28.03 28.62 -4.72
C HIS A 117 29.01 28.26 -5.83
N HIS A 118 28.51 27.74 -6.97
CA HIS A 118 29.35 27.26 -8.06
C HIS A 118 29.00 27.93 -9.40
N LEU A 119 28.70 29.24 -9.39
CA LEU A 119 28.20 29.92 -10.59
C LEU A 119 29.17 29.80 -11.79
N ASP A 120 30.48 29.87 -11.54
CA ASP A 120 31.50 29.79 -12.60
C ASP A 120 31.74 28.36 -13.11
N SER A 121 31.43 27.35 -12.29
CA SER A 121 31.61 25.92 -12.58
C SER A 121 30.29 25.15 -12.43
N TRP A 122 29.17 25.79 -12.78
CA TRP A 122 27.83 25.31 -12.45
C TRP A 122 27.55 23.95 -13.09
N TRP A 123 28.08 23.73 -14.29
CA TRP A 123 27.93 22.50 -15.04
C TRP A 123 28.63 21.34 -14.33
N ASP A 124 29.90 21.52 -13.97
CA ASP A 124 30.69 20.49 -13.30
C ASP A 124 30.04 20.08 -11.98
N TYR A 125 29.62 21.06 -11.18
CA TYR A 125 28.91 20.80 -9.93
C TYR A 125 27.60 20.05 -10.14
N ALA A 126 26.72 20.56 -11.02
CA ALA A 126 25.42 19.96 -11.27
C ALA A 126 25.52 18.55 -11.86
N PHE A 127 26.48 18.33 -12.76
CA PHE A 127 26.76 17.04 -13.37
C PHE A 127 27.25 16.02 -12.34
N TRP A 128 28.32 16.33 -11.59
CA TRP A 128 28.88 15.41 -10.60
C TRP A 128 27.90 15.13 -9.48
N ARG A 129 27.17 16.15 -9.02
CA ARG A 129 26.08 15.96 -8.03
C ARG A 129 25.00 15.00 -8.53
N THR A 130 24.62 15.09 -9.80
CA THR A 130 23.64 14.19 -10.41
C THR A 130 24.17 12.76 -10.49
N LEU A 131 25.40 12.60 -10.98
CA LEU A 131 26.05 11.29 -11.12
C LEU A 131 26.23 10.60 -9.76
N MET A 132 26.74 11.32 -8.76
CA MET A 132 26.93 10.80 -7.39
C MET A 132 25.60 10.41 -6.73
N THR A 133 24.53 11.17 -7.00
CA THR A 133 23.20 10.84 -6.48
C THR A 133 22.66 9.55 -7.11
N ILE A 134 22.77 9.39 -8.43
CA ILE A 134 22.35 8.17 -9.12
C ILE A 134 23.14 6.97 -8.59
N LEU A 135 24.47 7.09 -8.55
CA LEU A 135 25.35 6.02 -8.09
C LEU A 135 25.07 5.65 -6.62
N GLY A 136 24.89 6.66 -5.75
CA GLY A 136 24.56 6.44 -4.35
C GLY A 136 23.21 5.78 -4.15
N VAL A 137 22.17 6.13 -4.93
CA VAL A 137 20.88 5.42 -4.89
C VAL A 137 21.03 3.97 -5.32
N LEU A 138 21.76 3.69 -6.41
CA LEU A 138 21.99 2.32 -6.89
C LEU A 138 22.73 1.48 -5.84
N ILE A 139 23.82 1.99 -5.27
CA ILE A 139 24.57 1.33 -4.20
C ILE A 139 23.67 1.15 -2.97
N GLY A 140 22.91 2.17 -2.59
CA GLY A 140 21.99 2.12 -1.46
C GLY A 140 20.95 1.00 -1.61
N VAL A 141 20.34 0.86 -2.80
CA VAL A 141 19.38 -0.22 -3.08
C VAL A 141 20.06 -1.59 -2.97
N LEU A 142 21.26 -1.76 -3.53
CA LEU A 142 22.02 -3.01 -3.46
C LEU A 142 22.39 -3.38 -2.02
N VAL A 143 22.83 -2.39 -1.23
CA VAL A 143 23.14 -2.57 0.19
C VAL A 143 21.87 -2.92 0.97
N SER A 144 20.75 -2.24 0.73
CA SER A 144 19.46 -2.55 1.36
C SER A 144 18.99 -3.98 1.04
N GLN A 145 19.22 -4.47 -0.18
CA GLN A 145 18.91 -5.85 -0.55
C GLN A 145 19.76 -6.88 0.19
N ARG A 146 21.04 -6.59 0.43
CA ARG A 146 22.02 -7.54 0.97
C ARG A 146 22.14 -7.52 2.50
N VAL A 147 22.11 -6.33 3.09
CA VAL A 147 22.50 -6.12 4.49
C VAL A 147 21.33 -6.28 5.43
N TYR A 148 20.16 -5.73 5.10
CA TYR A 148 18.91 -5.99 5.80
C TYR A 148 17.81 -5.15 5.14
N SER A 149 16.74 -5.80 4.70
CA SER A 149 15.49 -5.08 4.54
C SER A 149 14.34 -5.93 5.02
N GLN A 150 13.62 -5.41 6.02
CA GLN A 150 12.28 -5.89 6.25
C GLN A 150 11.53 -5.68 4.94
N ARG A 151 11.04 -6.77 4.36
CA ARG A 151 10.26 -6.70 3.14
C ARG A 151 8.97 -5.96 3.45
N SER A 152 8.69 -4.90 2.71
CA SER A 152 7.39 -4.23 2.69
C SER A 152 6.27 -5.26 2.52
N ALA A 153 6.52 -6.33 1.73
CA ALA A 153 5.63 -7.48 1.60
C ALA A 153 5.33 -8.20 2.92
N SER A 154 6.33 -8.45 3.77
CA SER A 154 6.12 -9.08 5.08
C SER A 154 5.34 -8.19 6.05
N ASN A 155 5.71 -6.90 6.13
CA ASN A 155 5.00 -5.95 6.99
C ASN A 155 3.55 -5.72 6.52
N TRP A 156 3.31 -5.70 5.21
CA TRP A 156 1.98 -5.60 4.65
C TRP A 156 1.14 -6.84 4.96
N ARG A 157 1.70 -8.06 4.78
CA ARG A 157 1.02 -9.31 5.11
C ARG A 157 0.60 -9.38 6.58
N GLU A 158 1.49 -8.97 7.50
CA GLU A 158 1.17 -8.96 8.93
C GLU A 158 0.00 -8.01 9.25
N ARG A 159 0.02 -6.80 8.72
CA ARG A 159 -1.09 -5.83 8.88
C ARG A 159 -2.37 -6.32 8.20
N CYS A 160 -2.25 -7.01 7.07
CA CYS A 160 -3.38 -7.58 6.36
C CYS A 160 -4.01 -8.72 7.17
N ARG A 161 -3.19 -9.55 7.80
CA ARG A 161 -3.64 -10.60 8.71
C ARG A 161 -4.41 -10.02 9.89
N SER A 162 -3.86 -9.02 10.58
CA SER A 162 -4.57 -8.41 11.71
C SER A 162 -5.90 -7.78 11.27
N TRP A 163 -5.95 -7.16 10.09
CA TRP A 163 -7.17 -6.59 9.53
C TRP A 163 -8.22 -7.66 9.14
N THR A 164 -7.79 -8.75 8.51
CA THR A 164 -8.68 -9.85 8.10
C THR A 164 -9.20 -10.63 9.31
N GLU A 165 -8.40 -10.80 10.37
CA GLU A 165 -8.84 -11.36 11.65
C GLU A 165 -9.90 -10.46 12.31
N ALA A 166 -9.68 -9.14 12.38
CA ALA A 166 -10.69 -8.20 12.89
C ALA A 166 -11.98 -8.18 12.05
N LEU A 167 -11.86 -8.32 10.72
CA LEU A 167 -13.01 -8.44 9.83
C LEU A 167 -13.77 -9.77 10.04
N ALA A 168 -13.05 -10.86 10.30
CA ALA A 168 -13.62 -12.17 10.60
C ALA A 168 -14.45 -12.14 11.91
N ASP A 169 -13.96 -11.42 12.91
CA ASP A 169 -14.68 -11.21 14.17
C ASP A 169 -15.91 -10.30 13.98
N ALA A 170 -15.81 -9.27 13.14
CA ALA A 170 -16.95 -8.43 12.78
C ALA A 170 -18.03 -9.21 12.02
N LEU A 171 -17.64 -10.13 11.13
CA LEU A 171 -18.53 -11.00 10.38
C LEU A 171 -19.31 -11.95 11.32
N LEU A 172 -18.63 -12.60 12.27
CA LEU A 172 -19.28 -13.49 13.25
C LEU A 172 -20.27 -12.77 14.16
N ASN A 173 -19.97 -11.52 14.52
CA ASN A 173 -20.78 -10.75 15.46
C ASN A 173 -21.80 -9.84 14.77
N MET A 174 -21.97 -9.92 13.45
CA MET A 174 -22.79 -8.99 12.66
C MET A 174 -24.23 -8.78 13.19
N ASN A 175 -24.80 -9.82 13.78
CA ASN A 175 -26.16 -9.82 14.36
C ASN A 175 -26.21 -9.19 15.76
N ASN A 176 -25.11 -9.20 16.50
CA ASN A 176 -25.00 -8.72 17.90
C ASN A 176 -24.32 -7.34 18.03
N ILE A 177 -23.79 -6.80 16.92
CA ILE A 177 -23.08 -5.52 16.91
C ILE A 177 -24.11 -4.37 17.00
N HIS A 178 -24.57 -4.06 18.22
CA HIS A 178 -25.34 -2.86 18.49
C HIS A 178 -24.43 -1.61 18.43
N GLY A 179 -24.71 -0.69 17.49
CA GLY A 179 -24.19 0.69 17.53
C GLY A 179 -22.70 0.88 17.22
N ASN A 180 -22.14 0.14 16.27
CA ASN A 180 -20.69 0.06 16.10
C ASN A 180 -20.17 0.61 14.76
N ASP A 181 -20.67 1.77 14.34
CA ASP A 181 -20.05 2.57 13.27
C ASP A 181 -18.55 2.73 13.52
N ARG A 182 -18.13 2.83 14.79
CA ARG A 182 -16.73 2.86 15.21
C ARG A 182 -15.92 1.66 14.75
N VAL A 183 -16.42 0.43 14.87
CA VAL A 183 -15.69 -0.77 14.40
C VAL A 183 -15.50 -0.74 12.88
N TYR A 184 -16.55 -0.42 12.12
CA TYR A 184 -16.42 -0.33 10.66
C TYR A 184 -15.57 0.87 10.20
N LEU A 185 -15.55 1.96 10.97
CA LEU A 185 -14.62 3.08 10.76
C LEU A 185 -13.17 2.65 11.00
N THR A 186 -12.87 1.94 12.10
CA THR A 186 -11.53 1.41 12.38
C THR A 186 -11.09 0.42 11.30
N LEU A 187 -11.97 -0.51 10.87
CA LEU A 187 -11.67 -1.44 9.77
C LEU A 187 -11.40 -0.69 8.46
N ARG A 188 -12.14 0.40 8.19
CA ARG A 188 -11.92 1.24 7.01
C ARG A 188 -10.59 1.99 7.07
N GLU A 189 -10.20 2.49 8.23
CA GLU A 189 -8.90 3.14 8.45
C GLU A 189 -7.74 2.16 8.26
N GLN A 190 -7.86 0.96 8.81
CA GLN A 190 -6.89 -0.13 8.62
C GLN A 190 -6.76 -0.51 7.14
N ARG A 191 -7.89 -0.69 6.44
CA ARG A 191 -7.92 -0.92 4.97
C ARG A 191 -7.22 0.22 4.22
N ASN A 192 -7.50 1.46 4.56
CA ASN A 192 -6.87 2.62 3.91
C ASN A 192 -5.36 2.66 4.18
N ALA A 193 -4.92 2.27 5.38
CA ALA A 193 -3.50 2.15 5.69
C ALA A 193 -2.82 1.04 4.87
N LEU A 194 -3.48 -0.12 4.68
CA LEU A 194 -3.00 -1.18 3.79
C LEU A 194 -2.93 -0.72 2.34
N ARG A 195 -3.94 0.01 1.86
CA ARG A 195 -3.96 0.56 0.50
C ARG A 195 -2.82 1.57 0.27
N ARG A 196 -2.51 2.41 1.27
CA ARG A 196 -1.35 3.31 1.23
C ARG A 196 0.00 2.59 1.17
N GLY A 197 0.06 1.32 1.60
CA GLY A 197 1.26 0.49 1.50
C GLY A 197 1.48 -0.17 0.12
N LEU A 198 0.47 -0.18 -0.77
CA LEU A 198 0.61 -0.80 -2.10
C LEU A 198 1.77 -0.25 -2.94
N PRO A 199 2.03 1.08 -2.99
CA PRO A 199 3.16 1.62 -3.74
C PRO A 199 4.51 1.05 -3.27
N GLN A 200 4.67 0.79 -1.96
CA GLN A 200 5.89 0.19 -1.41
C GLN A 200 6.05 -1.26 -1.90
N LEU A 201 4.96 -2.02 -2.00
CA LEU A 201 5.00 -3.38 -2.58
C LEU A 201 5.41 -3.36 -4.05
N VAL A 202 4.82 -2.46 -4.85
CA VAL A 202 5.18 -2.29 -6.27
C VAL A 202 6.64 -1.92 -6.42
N ALA A 203 7.12 -0.98 -5.60
CA ALA A 203 8.51 -0.55 -5.61
C ALA A 203 9.44 -1.72 -5.24
N GLU A 204 9.13 -2.49 -4.21
CA GLU A 204 9.91 -3.67 -3.83
C GLU A 204 9.92 -4.73 -4.94
N GLN A 205 8.77 -5.04 -5.56
CA GLN A 205 8.66 -6.02 -6.64
C GLN A 205 9.41 -5.59 -7.91
N SER A 206 9.60 -4.28 -8.13
CA SER A 206 10.39 -3.80 -9.28
C SER A 206 11.88 -4.10 -9.17
N VAL A 207 12.41 -4.29 -7.95
CA VAL A 207 13.84 -4.54 -7.72
C VAL A 207 14.09 -5.97 -7.22
N THR A 208 13.09 -6.61 -6.63
CA THR A 208 13.14 -8.03 -6.28
C THR A 208 12.51 -8.84 -7.41
N ARG A 209 13.26 -9.77 -8.02
CA ARG A 209 12.73 -10.71 -9.03
C ARG A 209 11.79 -11.76 -8.39
N SER A 210 10.88 -11.34 -7.51
CA SER A 210 9.90 -12.21 -6.87
C SER A 210 9.04 -12.85 -7.95
N LYS A 211 8.98 -14.19 -7.96
CA LYS A 211 8.06 -14.94 -8.82
C LYS A 211 6.60 -14.79 -8.38
N HIS A 212 6.38 -14.28 -7.17
CA HIS A 212 5.05 -14.13 -6.58
C HIS A 212 4.52 -12.72 -6.82
N ASP A 213 3.31 -12.66 -7.37
CA ASP A 213 2.61 -11.41 -7.67
C ASP A 213 1.93 -10.85 -6.41
N ASP A 214 2.77 -10.47 -5.44
CA ASP A 214 2.33 -9.98 -4.12
C ASP A 214 1.45 -8.74 -4.23
N VAL A 215 1.67 -7.90 -5.24
CA VAL A 215 0.84 -6.73 -5.52
C VAL A 215 -0.56 -7.15 -5.97
N ARG A 216 -0.66 -8.08 -6.91
CA ARG A 216 -1.96 -8.57 -7.38
C ARG A 216 -2.74 -9.24 -6.26
N TRP A 217 -2.09 -10.13 -5.50
CA TRP A 217 -2.72 -10.74 -4.33
C TRP A 217 -3.19 -9.69 -3.31
N ALA A 218 -2.38 -8.68 -3.02
CA ALA A 218 -2.75 -7.59 -2.12
C ALA A 218 -3.96 -6.77 -2.64
N GLN A 219 -4.03 -6.53 -3.95
CA GLN A 219 -5.17 -5.85 -4.60
C GLN A 219 -6.45 -6.69 -4.52
N GLU A 220 -6.37 -7.98 -4.82
CA GLU A 220 -7.49 -8.92 -4.76
C GLU A 220 -8.04 -9.04 -3.34
N VAL A 221 -7.16 -9.22 -2.34
CA VAL A 221 -7.57 -9.25 -0.91
C VAL A 221 -8.22 -7.94 -0.49
N LEU A 222 -7.65 -6.79 -0.84
CA LEU A 222 -8.25 -5.49 -0.51
C LEU A 222 -9.63 -5.31 -1.15
N GLN A 223 -9.79 -5.74 -2.41
CA GLN A 223 -11.06 -5.65 -3.13
C GLN A 223 -12.13 -6.52 -2.48
N HIS A 224 -11.85 -7.82 -2.30
CA HIS A 224 -12.83 -8.77 -1.77
C HIS A 224 -13.15 -8.49 -0.30
N CYS A 225 -12.15 -8.26 0.56
CA CYS A 225 -12.38 -7.92 1.97
C CYS A 225 -13.09 -6.57 2.14
N SER A 226 -12.87 -5.60 1.24
CA SER A 226 -13.64 -4.34 1.28
C SER A 226 -15.13 -4.56 0.95
N THR A 227 -15.44 -5.48 0.02
CA THR A 227 -16.82 -5.87 -0.28
C THR A 227 -17.44 -6.58 0.92
N VAL A 228 -16.72 -7.53 1.54
CA VAL A 228 -17.16 -8.20 2.78
C VAL A 228 -17.48 -7.17 3.86
N MET A 229 -16.55 -6.24 4.15
CA MET A 229 -16.75 -5.19 5.15
C MET A 229 -17.98 -4.32 4.87
N SER A 230 -18.19 -3.92 3.61
CA SER A 230 -19.36 -3.12 3.23
C SER A 230 -20.66 -3.90 3.40
N SER A 231 -20.70 -5.17 2.95
CA SER A 231 -21.87 -6.02 3.11
C SER A 231 -22.16 -6.30 4.59
N CYS A 232 -21.14 -6.55 5.42
CA CYS A 232 -21.30 -6.76 6.85
C CYS A 232 -21.96 -5.55 7.52
N ARG A 233 -21.48 -4.34 7.21
CA ARG A 233 -22.04 -3.09 7.73
C ARG A 233 -23.51 -2.91 7.32
N ASP A 234 -23.79 -3.09 6.03
CA ASP A 234 -25.13 -2.85 5.49
C ASP A 234 -26.13 -3.88 6.03
N ILE A 235 -25.77 -5.17 6.07
CA ILE A 235 -26.60 -6.24 6.65
C ILE A 235 -26.83 -5.99 8.15
N SER A 236 -25.79 -5.66 8.92
CA SER A 236 -25.93 -5.33 10.35
C SER A 236 -26.93 -4.19 10.58
N GLY A 237 -26.91 -3.16 9.72
CA GLY A 237 -27.88 -2.07 9.75
C GLY A 237 -29.32 -2.52 9.46
N LEU A 238 -29.50 -3.42 8.48
CA LEU A 238 -30.82 -3.93 8.08
C LEU A 238 -31.42 -4.90 9.11
N LEU A 239 -30.59 -5.75 9.72
CA LEU A 239 -31.02 -6.63 10.80
C LEU A 239 -31.45 -5.84 12.04
N ARG A 240 -30.85 -4.67 12.27
CA ARG A 240 -31.25 -3.76 13.34
C ARG A 240 -32.62 -3.13 13.12
N SER A 241 -33.01 -2.83 11.88
CA SER A 241 -34.32 -2.24 11.55
C SER A 241 -35.51 -3.21 11.71
N GLN A 242 -35.39 -4.22 12.58
CA GLN A 242 -36.42 -5.19 12.93
C GLN A 242 -36.93 -6.04 11.76
N LEU A 243 -36.03 -6.47 10.87
CA LEU A 243 -36.38 -7.52 9.91
C LEU A 243 -36.43 -8.87 10.66
N ASN A 244 -37.64 -9.40 10.89
CA ASN A 244 -37.81 -10.75 11.40
C ASN A 244 -37.40 -11.74 10.31
N LEU A 245 -36.16 -12.21 10.38
CA LEU A 245 -35.69 -13.28 9.51
C LEU A 245 -36.42 -14.58 9.84
N THR A 246 -36.69 -15.38 8.81
CA THR A 246 -37.12 -16.76 9.01
C THR A 246 -36.01 -17.57 9.71
N PRO A 247 -36.36 -18.69 10.37
CA PRO A 247 -35.36 -19.59 10.94
C PRO A 247 -34.38 -20.13 9.89
N ALA A 248 -34.86 -20.41 8.67
CA ALA A 248 -34.05 -20.92 7.56
C ALA A 248 -33.01 -19.90 7.09
N LEU A 249 -33.41 -18.65 6.89
CA LEU A 249 -32.50 -17.57 6.50
C LEU A 249 -31.52 -17.23 7.62
N THR A 250 -31.95 -17.28 8.89
CA THR A 250 -31.09 -17.07 10.05
C THR A 250 -30.00 -18.14 10.14
N GLN A 251 -30.38 -19.42 10.05
CA GLN A 251 -29.44 -20.54 10.11
C GLN A 251 -28.42 -20.48 8.97
N THR A 252 -28.88 -20.18 7.75
CA THR A 252 -27.99 -20.12 6.58
C THR A 252 -27.05 -18.91 6.65
N THR A 253 -27.53 -17.78 7.17
CA THR A 253 -26.69 -16.60 7.41
C THR A 253 -25.61 -16.89 8.45
N GLN A 254 -25.93 -17.58 9.54
CA GLN A 254 -24.94 -18.02 10.53
C GLN A 254 -23.91 -18.97 9.94
N ALA A 255 -24.34 -19.95 9.12
CA ALA A 255 -23.42 -20.84 8.42
C ALA A 255 -22.46 -20.08 7.50
N LEU A 256 -22.97 -19.08 6.76
CA LEU A 256 -22.14 -18.19 5.93
C LEU A 256 -21.16 -17.37 6.78
N GLN A 257 -21.59 -16.86 7.93
CA GLN A 257 -20.73 -16.09 8.86
C GLN A 257 -19.57 -16.94 9.38
N HIS A 258 -19.84 -18.17 9.84
CA HIS A 258 -18.82 -19.08 10.33
C HIS A 258 -17.81 -19.46 9.24
N LEU A 259 -18.31 -19.96 8.11
CA LEU A 259 -17.46 -20.39 7.00
C LEU A 259 -16.66 -19.22 6.40
N GLY A 260 -17.27 -18.04 6.32
CA GLY A 260 -16.61 -16.82 5.89
C GLY A 260 -15.54 -16.34 6.86
N SER A 261 -15.78 -16.45 8.18
CA SER A 261 -14.82 -16.08 9.22
C SER A 261 -13.58 -16.97 9.15
N ASP A 262 -13.77 -18.28 8.97
CA ASP A 262 -12.66 -19.22 8.82
C ASP A 262 -11.84 -18.93 7.56
N ARG A 263 -12.50 -18.59 6.44
CA ARG A 263 -11.82 -18.16 5.20
C ARG A 263 -11.01 -16.88 5.39
N LEU A 264 -11.57 -15.88 6.07
CA LEU A 264 -10.86 -14.63 6.37
C LEU A 264 -9.63 -14.88 7.25
N ARG A 265 -9.76 -15.72 8.29
CA ARG A 265 -8.63 -16.08 9.18
C ARG A 265 -7.56 -16.92 8.48
N ALA A 266 -7.95 -17.67 7.46
CA ALA A 266 -7.03 -18.44 6.60
C ALA A 266 -6.40 -17.60 5.49
N THR A 267 -6.87 -16.36 5.25
CA THR A 267 -6.30 -15.48 4.21
C THR A 267 -4.83 -15.19 4.53
N GLY A 268 -3.94 -15.51 3.58
CA GLY A 268 -2.49 -15.37 3.78
C GLY A 268 -1.83 -16.49 4.59
N ARG A 269 -2.54 -17.58 4.91
CA ARG A 269 -1.97 -18.81 5.50
C ARG A 269 -1.99 -19.95 4.46
N GLU A 270 -1.02 -20.85 4.53
CA GLU A 270 -0.96 -22.10 3.73
C GLU A 270 -1.89 -23.18 4.31
N ALA A 271 -3.10 -22.80 4.73
CA ALA A 271 -4.04 -23.73 5.33
C ALA A 271 -5.00 -24.27 4.27
N SER A 272 -5.08 -25.60 4.14
CA SER A 272 -6.12 -26.29 3.40
C SER A 272 -7.46 -26.07 4.10
N LEU A 273 -8.18 -25.02 3.70
CA LEU A 273 -9.57 -24.85 4.10
C LEU A 273 -10.36 -26.08 3.62
N GLN A 274 -11.31 -26.54 4.44
CA GLN A 274 -12.30 -27.52 4.03
C GLN A 274 -13.15 -26.91 2.90
N GLN A 275 -12.69 -27.01 1.66
CA GLN A 275 -13.38 -26.48 0.47
C GLN A 275 -14.76 -27.14 0.24
N ASN A 276 -15.09 -28.20 0.97
CA ASN A 276 -16.27 -29.05 0.73
C ASN A 276 -17.62 -28.45 1.16
N GLU A 277 -17.66 -27.46 2.06
CA GLU A 277 -18.95 -26.96 2.60
C GLU A 277 -19.51 -25.74 1.85
N TRP A 278 -18.65 -24.99 1.13
CA TRP A 278 -19.03 -23.73 0.47
C TRP A 278 -20.19 -23.88 -0.54
N PRO A 279 -20.16 -24.85 -1.48
CA PRO A 279 -21.23 -24.99 -2.47
C PRO A 279 -22.57 -25.38 -1.87
N ARG A 280 -22.57 -25.99 -0.67
CA ARG A 280 -23.78 -26.35 0.06
C ARG A 280 -24.42 -25.11 0.71
N VAL A 281 -23.63 -24.34 1.46
CA VAL A 281 -24.09 -23.10 2.10
C VAL A 281 -24.60 -22.10 1.06
N ARG A 282 -23.90 -21.98 -0.08
CA ARG A 282 -24.32 -21.11 -1.20
C ARG A 282 -25.69 -21.48 -1.76
N ARG A 283 -25.95 -22.77 -1.98
CA ARG A 283 -27.24 -23.27 -2.49
C ARG A 283 -28.38 -23.03 -1.49
N GLN A 284 -28.14 -23.32 -0.21
CA GLN A 284 -29.10 -23.07 0.86
C GLN A 284 -29.42 -21.58 0.96
N LEU A 285 -28.42 -20.70 0.78
CA LEU A 285 -28.61 -19.25 0.85
C LEU A 285 -29.50 -18.75 -0.29
N ASN A 286 -29.23 -19.19 -1.53
CA ASN A 286 -30.05 -18.82 -2.67
C ASN A 286 -31.51 -19.27 -2.48
N GLN A 287 -31.74 -20.50 -2.01
CA GLN A 287 -33.09 -21.03 -1.75
C GLN A 287 -33.81 -20.24 -0.65
N ALA A 288 -33.14 -19.91 0.45
CA ALA A 288 -33.71 -19.11 1.53
C ALA A 288 -34.04 -17.69 1.04
N ILE A 289 -33.16 -17.06 0.24
CA ILE A 289 -33.41 -15.74 -0.34
C ILE A 289 -34.61 -15.76 -1.29
N GLU A 290 -34.70 -16.76 -2.18
CA GLU A 290 -35.82 -16.89 -3.11
C GLU A 290 -37.16 -17.06 -2.38
N THR A 291 -37.17 -17.93 -1.35
CA THR A 291 -38.39 -18.26 -0.61
C THR A 291 -38.82 -17.12 0.32
N ASP A 292 -37.87 -16.48 1.01
CA ASP A 292 -38.19 -15.59 2.13
C ASP A 292 -38.10 -14.09 1.79
N LEU A 293 -37.33 -13.71 0.77
CA LEU A 293 -37.10 -12.30 0.42
C LEU A 293 -37.67 -11.91 -0.95
N LEU A 294 -37.86 -12.86 -1.87
CA LEU A 294 -38.27 -12.57 -3.25
C LEU A 294 -39.71 -12.99 -3.59
N GLN A 295 -40.31 -13.97 -2.89
CA GLN A 295 -41.71 -14.35 -3.13
C GLN A 295 -42.71 -13.43 -2.39
N PRO A 296 -43.74 -12.91 -3.06
CA PRO A 296 -44.76 -12.06 -2.44
C PRO A 296 -45.78 -12.90 -1.65
N CYS A 297 -46.05 -12.50 -0.41
CA CYS A 297 -47.04 -13.14 0.46
C CYS A 297 -48.34 -12.30 0.48
N GLY A 298 -49.21 -12.44 -0.53
CA GLY A 298 -50.60 -11.92 -0.51
C GLY A 298 -50.87 -10.61 -1.27
N PRO A 299 -52.15 -10.18 -1.37
CA PRO A 299 -52.58 -9.02 -2.17
C PRO A 299 -52.28 -7.66 -1.50
N GLU A 300 -51.67 -6.75 -2.27
CA GLU A 300 -50.91 -5.56 -1.84
C GLU A 300 -51.76 -4.38 -1.29
N PRO A 301 -51.42 -3.82 -0.10
CA PRO A 301 -51.74 -2.44 0.29
C PRO A 301 -50.55 -1.46 0.05
N PRO A 302 -50.81 -0.14 -0.02
CA PRO A 302 -49.88 0.87 -0.58
C PRO A 302 -48.62 1.22 0.25
N SER A 303 -48.28 0.51 1.34
CA SER A 303 -47.05 0.74 2.13
C SER A 303 -45.96 -0.33 1.95
N GLU A 304 -46.14 -1.28 1.02
CA GLU A 304 -45.23 -2.43 0.83
C GLU A 304 -43.94 -2.11 0.06
N ASP A 305 -43.86 -0.99 -0.66
CA ASP A 305 -42.71 -0.67 -1.52
C ASP A 305 -41.39 -0.51 -0.75
N ALA A 306 -41.42 0.14 0.42
CA ALA A 306 -40.24 0.34 1.25
C ALA A 306 -39.74 -0.97 1.89
N GLU A 307 -40.66 -1.85 2.30
CA GLU A 307 -40.31 -3.15 2.89
C GLU A 307 -39.76 -4.10 1.81
N LYS A 308 -40.38 -4.13 0.63
CA LYS A 308 -39.93 -4.88 -0.53
C LYS A 308 -38.54 -4.44 -1.00
N GLN A 309 -38.29 -3.13 -1.05
CA GLN A 309 -36.95 -2.58 -1.34
C GLN A 309 -35.92 -2.99 -0.28
N THR A 310 -36.30 -3.01 0.99
CA THR A 310 -35.41 -3.41 2.09
C THR A 310 -35.05 -4.91 2.00
N LYS A 311 -36.02 -5.78 1.69
CA LYS A 311 -35.81 -7.22 1.47
C LYS A 311 -34.92 -7.48 0.26
N LEU A 312 -35.16 -6.80 -0.87
CA LEU A 312 -34.32 -6.87 -2.07
C LEU A 312 -32.90 -6.41 -1.78
N PHE A 313 -32.74 -5.33 -1.02
CA PHE A 313 -31.43 -4.83 -0.65
C PHE A 313 -30.70 -5.84 0.25
N LEU A 314 -31.36 -6.43 1.25
CA LEU A 314 -30.78 -7.48 2.08
C LEU A 314 -30.33 -8.70 1.26
N ALA A 315 -31.19 -9.19 0.35
CA ALA A 315 -30.88 -10.29 -0.56
C ALA A 315 -29.62 -9.99 -1.38
N SER A 316 -29.55 -8.79 -1.99
CA SER A 316 -28.38 -8.37 -2.77
C SER A 316 -27.09 -8.35 -1.94
N ARG A 317 -27.16 -7.90 -0.68
CA ARG A 317 -25.98 -7.80 0.20
C ARG A 317 -25.50 -9.17 0.68
N LEU A 318 -26.42 -10.09 0.96
CA LEU A 318 -26.08 -11.49 1.31
C LEU A 318 -25.42 -12.22 0.14
N LEU A 319 -25.94 -12.05 -1.09
CA LEU A 319 -25.33 -12.64 -2.28
C LEU A 319 -23.96 -12.04 -2.58
N LEU A 320 -23.81 -10.72 -2.48
CA LEU A 320 -22.52 -10.04 -2.64
C LEU A 320 -21.50 -10.47 -1.58
N LEU A 321 -21.94 -10.67 -0.34
CA LEU A 321 -21.10 -11.18 0.75
C LEU A 321 -20.58 -12.58 0.41
N ALA A 322 -21.47 -13.49 -0.03
CA ALA A 322 -21.09 -14.83 -0.44
C ALA A 322 -20.10 -14.79 -1.63
N ASP A 323 -20.38 -14.02 -2.68
CA ASP A 323 -19.46 -13.88 -3.83
C ASP A 323 -18.07 -13.38 -3.42
N ALA A 324 -18.02 -12.39 -2.52
CA ALA A 324 -16.76 -11.82 -2.07
C ALA A 324 -15.93 -12.82 -1.25
N LEU A 325 -16.57 -13.58 -0.36
CA LEU A 325 -15.93 -14.60 0.46
C LEU A 325 -15.46 -15.81 -0.36
N GLU A 326 -16.20 -16.17 -1.41
CA GLU A 326 -15.84 -17.25 -2.33
C GLU A 326 -14.57 -16.92 -3.13
N ARG A 327 -14.45 -15.66 -3.56
CA ARG A 327 -13.33 -15.16 -4.38
C ARG A 327 -12.12 -14.72 -3.56
N LEU A 328 -12.14 -14.87 -2.24
CA LEU A 328 -10.95 -14.57 -1.42
C LEU A 328 -9.76 -15.38 -1.93
N ALA A 329 -8.73 -14.67 -2.38
CA ALA A 329 -7.55 -15.27 -2.97
C ALA A 329 -6.82 -16.14 -1.94
N GLU A 330 -6.57 -17.41 -2.30
CA GLU A 330 -5.65 -18.24 -1.57
C GLU A 330 -4.24 -17.62 -1.61
N SER A 331 -3.48 -17.77 -0.53
CA SER A 331 -2.14 -17.18 -0.46
C SER A 331 -1.27 -17.73 -1.59
N PRO A 332 -0.45 -16.90 -2.27
CA PRO A 332 0.52 -17.40 -3.22
C PRO A 332 1.48 -18.36 -2.50
N ALA A 333 1.29 -19.67 -2.72
CA ALA A 333 2.03 -20.72 -2.01
C ALA A 333 3.54 -20.49 -2.07
N ARG A 334 4.20 -20.53 -0.92
CA ARG A 334 5.65 -20.36 -0.83
C ARG A 334 6.27 -21.70 -1.20
N LYS A 335 6.50 -21.95 -2.50
CA LYS A 335 7.40 -23.05 -2.89
C LYS A 335 8.71 -22.86 -2.11
N GLN A 336 9.07 -23.89 -1.34
CA GLN A 336 10.22 -23.94 -0.45
C GLN A 336 11.43 -23.24 -1.08
N GLN A 337 12.04 -22.37 -0.27
CA GLN A 337 13.28 -21.71 -0.58
C GLN A 337 14.36 -22.76 -0.84
N ASP A 338 14.90 -22.81 -2.06
CA ASP A 338 16.28 -23.28 -2.21
C ASP A 338 17.19 -22.29 -1.46
N PRO A 339 18.15 -22.77 -0.64
CA PRO A 339 19.14 -21.90 -0.05
C PRO A 339 20.02 -21.38 -1.19
N LEU A 340 19.93 -20.08 -1.47
CA LEU A 340 20.92 -19.41 -2.32
C LEU A 340 22.24 -19.37 -1.55
N ILE A 341 23.18 -20.20 -2.02
CA ILE A 341 24.62 -20.13 -1.79
C ILE A 341 25.15 -18.75 -2.23
#